data_AF-A0A2N5WV50-F1
#
_entry.id   AF-A0A2N5WV50-F1
#
_cell.length_a   1.000
_cell.length_b   1.000
_cell.length_c   1.000
_cell.angle_alpha   90.00
_cell.angle_beta   90.00
_cell.angle_gamma   90.00
#
_symmetry.space_group_name_H-M   'P 1'
#
loop_
_entity.id
_entity.type
_entity.pdbx_description
1 polymer ?
#
loop_
_entity_poly.entity_id
_entity_poly.type
_entity_poly.pdbx_seq_one_letter_code
_entity_poly.pdbx_strand_id
1 'polypeptide(L)'
;MRSVEAVGVLDRTAEGQGWVVEVTLRDEDADRFSDLTGRLAERPEPKNGVAVVLGDRLIAHPVVAERLTNPTVQIAVGLGRAEARGLADSLGAR
;
A
#
# COMPACT_ATOMS: atom_id res chain seq x y z
N MET A 1 1.10 14.49 -12.61
CA MET A 1 2.22 13.56 -12.31
C MET A 1 1.63 12.22 -11.87
N ARG A 2 2.24 11.09 -12.21
CA ARG A 2 1.84 9.76 -11.69
C ARG A 2 2.86 9.33 -10.64
N SER A 3 2.41 9.13 -9.41
CA SER A 3 3.27 8.76 -8.26
C SER A 3 3.58 7.27 -8.18
N VAL A 4 2.80 6.45 -8.88
CA VAL A 4 2.97 5.00 -8.95
C VAL A 4 3.77 4.65 -10.20
N GLU A 5 4.80 3.84 -10.01
CA GLU A 5 5.61 3.24 -11.07
C GLU A 5 5.02 1.91 -11.53
N ALA A 6 4.70 1.02 -10.59
CA ALA A 6 4.17 -0.31 -10.87
C ALA A 6 3.08 -0.70 -9.87
N VAL A 7 2.20 -1.59 -10.30
CA VAL A 7 1.17 -2.21 -9.45
C VAL A 7 1.28 -3.72 -9.58
N GLY A 8 1.51 -4.40 -8.46
CA GLY A 8 1.67 -5.84 -8.36
C GLY A 8 0.45 -6.51 -7.74
N VAL A 9 0.15 -7.73 -8.20
CA VAL A 9 -0.86 -8.61 -7.58
C VAL A 9 -0.18 -9.92 -7.23
N LEU A 10 -0.16 -10.25 -5.94
CA LEU A 10 0.52 -11.42 -5.39
C LEU A 10 -0.50 -12.42 -4.85
N ASP A 11 -0.33 -13.70 -5.19
CA ASP A 11 -1.04 -14.79 -4.53
C ASP A 11 -0.26 -15.18 -3.26
N ARG A 12 -0.82 -14.82 -2.10
CA ARG A 12 -0.31 -15.16 -0.77
C ARG A 12 -1.30 -16.05 -0.01
N THR A 13 -2.16 -16.78 -0.73
CA THR A 13 -3.16 -17.66 -0.13
C THR A 13 -2.53 -18.78 0.70
N ALA A 14 -1.37 -19.30 0.27
CA ALA A 14 -0.59 -20.29 1.01
C ALA A 14 -0.06 -19.77 2.37
N GLU A 15 0.09 -18.45 2.50
CA GLU A 15 0.57 -17.76 3.71
C GLU A 15 -0.59 -17.28 4.60
N GLY A 16 -1.85 -17.60 4.23
CA GLY A 16 -3.05 -17.15 4.92
C GLY A 16 -3.42 -15.67 4.68
N GLN A 17 -2.67 -14.97 3.83
CA GLN A 17 -2.86 -13.54 3.54
C GLN A 17 -3.79 -13.28 2.35
N GLY A 18 -4.32 -14.32 1.71
CA GLY A 18 -5.17 -14.17 0.52
C GLY A 18 -4.40 -13.56 -0.67
N TRP A 19 -5.10 -12.81 -1.51
CA TRP A 19 -4.45 -12.03 -2.56
C TRP A 19 -4.05 -10.65 -2.01
N VAL A 20 -2.85 -10.21 -2.40
CA VAL A 20 -2.25 -8.96 -1.95
C VAL A 20 -2.05 -8.04 -3.15
N VAL A 21 -2.36 -6.76 -2.99
CA VAL A 21 -2.04 -5.71 -3.97
C VAL A 21 -0.93 -4.84 -3.40
N GLU A 22 0.11 -4.66 -4.19
CA GLU A 22 1.25 -3.81 -3.87
C GLU A 22 1.43 -2.71 -4.93
N VAL A 23 1.97 -1.58 -4.50
CA VAL A 23 2.32 -0.47 -5.38
C VAL A 23 3.78 -0.12 -5.20
N THR A 24 4.49 0.06 -6.30
CA THR A 24 5.86 0.60 -6.30
C THR A 24 5.76 2.09 -6.58
N LEU A 25 6.24 2.88 -5.62
CA LEU A 25 6.35 4.33 -5.74
C LEU A 25 7.60 4.69 -6.54
N ARG A 26 7.54 5.78 -7.30
CA ARG A 26 8.74 6.38 -7.92
C ARG A 26 9.66 6.94 -6.85
N ASP A 27 10.97 6.97 -7.10
CA ASP A 27 12.01 7.40 -6.14
C ASP A 27 11.63 8.64 -5.30
N GLU A 28 11.23 9.75 -5.93
CA GLU A 28 10.87 10.99 -5.21
C GLU A 28 9.68 10.81 -4.26
N ASP A 29 8.68 10.00 -4.66
CA ASP A 29 7.50 9.74 -3.85
C ASP A 29 7.75 8.63 -2.82
N ALA A 30 8.67 7.69 -3.10
CA ALA A 30 9.17 6.72 -2.14
C ALA A 30 9.91 7.40 -0.98
N ASP A 31 10.75 8.40 -1.28
CA ASP A 31 11.44 9.21 -0.26
C ASP A 31 10.46 9.95 0.63
N ARG A 32 9.46 10.61 0.04
CA ARG A 32 8.38 11.28 0.79
C ARG A 32 7.59 10.30 1.66
N PHE A 33 7.34 9.09 1.16
CA PHE A 33 6.63 8.06 1.89
C PHE A 33 7.47 7.49 3.04
N SER A 34 8.77 7.32 2.85
CA SER A 34 9.74 6.99 3.90
C SER A 34 9.76 8.05 5.01
N ASP A 35 9.78 9.32 4.65
CA ASP A 35 9.71 10.42 5.62
C ASP A 35 8.37 10.48 6.37
N LEU A 36 7.26 10.19 5.69
CA LEU A 36 5.94 10.09 6.32
C LEU A 36 5.90 8.94 7.33
N THR A 37 6.29 7.74 6.91
CA THR A 37 6.25 6.54 7.75
C THR A 37 7.20 6.65 8.95
N GLY A 38 8.37 7.26 8.78
CA GLY A 38 9.26 7.56 9.90
C GLY A 38 8.63 8.45 10.95
N ARG A 39 7.90 9.50 10.55
CA ARG A 39 7.18 10.39 11.49
C ARG A 39 5.97 9.74 12.13
N LEU A 40 5.33 8.78 11.45
CA LEU A 40 4.17 8.05 11.97
C LEU A 40 4.58 6.97 12.96
N ALA A 41 5.67 6.24 12.70
CA ALA A 41 6.19 5.19 13.59
C ALA A 41 6.52 5.71 15.01
N GLU A 42 6.89 6.99 15.14
CA GLU A 42 7.16 7.63 16.43
C GLU A 42 5.88 7.99 17.21
N ARG A 43 4.69 7.86 16.61
CA ARG A 43 3.41 8.23 17.24
C ARG A 43 2.81 7.04 17.97
N PRO A 44 2.15 7.28 19.13
CA PRO A 44 1.38 6.23 19.78
C PRO A 44 0.16 5.83 18.95
N GLU A 45 -0.20 4.56 19.00
CA GLU A 45 -1.49 4.09 18.48
C GLU A 45 -2.65 4.86 19.14
N PRO A 46 -3.72 5.21 18.38
CA PRO A 46 -3.97 4.85 16.96
C PRO A 46 -3.46 5.88 15.94
N LYS A 47 -2.56 6.81 16.33
CA LYS A 47 -2.16 7.97 15.50
C LYS A 47 -1.01 7.68 14.53
N ASN A 48 -0.53 6.45 14.50
CA ASN A 48 0.53 5.94 13.61
C ASN A 48 -0.04 5.23 12.37
N GLY A 49 -1.30 5.47 12.00
CA GLY A 49 -1.90 4.91 10.79
C GLY A 49 -1.70 5.76 9.54
N VAL A 50 -1.75 5.11 8.38
CA VAL A 50 -1.86 5.78 7.06
C VAL A 50 -3.17 5.38 6.42
N ALA A 51 -3.97 6.34 5.97
CA ALA A 51 -5.14 6.07 5.14
C ALA A 51 -4.73 5.94 3.67
N VAL A 52 -5.07 4.81 3.04
CA VAL A 52 -4.95 4.62 1.58
C VAL A 52 -6.31 4.86 0.96
N VAL A 53 -6.42 5.91 0.14
CA VAL A 53 -7.68 6.33 -0.50
C VAL A 53 -7.59 6.28 -2.02
N LEU A 54 -8.68 5.88 -2.66
CA LEU A 54 -8.84 5.92 -4.11
C LEU A 54 -10.15 6.65 -4.45
N GLY A 55 -10.02 7.85 -5.02
CA GLY A 55 -11.16 8.78 -5.11
C GLY A 55 -11.70 9.07 -3.72
N ASP A 56 -12.99 8.82 -3.51
CA ASP A 56 -13.67 9.03 -2.22
C ASP A 56 -13.74 7.77 -1.34
N ARG A 57 -13.07 6.68 -1.73
CA ARG A 57 -13.13 5.39 -1.03
C ARG A 57 -11.86 5.13 -0.22
N LEU A 58 -12.02 4.84 1.08
CA LEU A 58 -10.96 4.27 1.91
C LEU A 58 -10.75 2.80 1.54
N ILE A 59 -9.53 2.46 1.13
CA ILE A 59 -9.15 1.11 0.71
C ILE A 59 -8.48 0.36 1.86
N ALA A 60 -7.60 1.04 2.59
CA ALA A 60 -6.89 0.46 3.73
C ALA A 60 -6.47 1.52 4.75
N HIS A 61 -6.22 1.07 5.98
CA HIS A 61 -5.70 1.89 7.07
C HIS A 61 -4.66 1.10 7.90
N PRO A 62 -3.50 0.75 7.33
CA PRO A 62 -2.47 0.03 8.06
C PRO A 62 -1.84 0.89 9.16
N VAL A 63 -1.40 0.20 10.22
CA VAL A 63 -0.54 0.76 11.27
C VAL A 63 0.90 0.80 10.75
N VAL A 64 1.59 1.91 10.99
CA VAL A 64 3.02 2.08 10.69
C VAL A 64 3.82 1.80 11.95
N ALA A 65 4.48 0.65 11.97
CA ALA A 65 5.35 0.24 13.07
C ALA A 65 6.78 0.75 12.91
N GLU A 66 7.23 0.99 11.69
CA GLU A 66 8.59 1.41 11.38
C GLU A 66 8.65 2.29 10.11
N ARG A 67 9.78 2.97 9.92
CA ARG A 67 10.07 3.69 8.68
C ARG A 67 10.19 2.69 7.52
N LEU A 68 9.42 2.90 6.47
CA LEU A 68 9.48 2.07 5.26
C LEU A 68 10.41 2.72 4.23
N THR A 69 11.55 2.08 3.96
CA THR A 69 12.52 2.52 2.94
C THR A 69 12.37 1.76 1.62
N ASN A 70 11.55 0.71 1.59
CA ASN A 70 11.23 -0.01 0.37
C ASN A 70 10.23 0.81 -0.47
N PRO A 71 10.49 1.04 -1.78
CA PRO A 71 9.54 1.74 -2.64
C PRO A 71 8.24 0.96 -2.88
N THR A 72 8.23 -0.35 -2.62
CA THR A 72 7.06 -1.21 -2.76
C THR A 72 6.28 -1.32 -1.44
N VAL A 73 5.00 -1.00 -1.51
CA VAL A 73 4.09 -0.94 -0.35
C VAL A 73 2.89 -1.84 -0.59
N GLN A 74 2.58 -2.70 0.38
CA GLN A 74 1.33 -3.46 0.38
C GLN A 74 0.18 -2.56 0.82
N ILE A 75 -0.83 -2.42 -0.04
CA ILE A 75 -1.96 -1.51 0.19
C ILE A 75 -3.27 -2.25 0.48
N ALA A 76 -3.33 -3.55 0.19
CA ALA A 76 -4.48 -4.39 0.53
C ALA A 76 -4.03 -5.85 0.65
N VAL A 77 -4.57 -6.53 1.66
CA VAL A 77 -4.34 -7.95 1.96
C VAL A 77 -5.68 -8.65 2.18
N GLY A 78 -5.70 -9.97 2.17
CA GLY A 78 -6.90 -10.77 2.46
C GLY A 78 -7.95 -10.75 1.34
N LEU A 79 -7.58 -10.29 0.14
CA LEU A 79 -8.52 -10.16 -0.98
C LEU A 79 -8.76 -11.51 -1.68
N GLY A 80 -9.90 -11.61 -2.37
CA GLY A 80 -10.08 -12.60 -3.43
C GLY A 80 -9.32 -12.22 -4.71
N ARG A 81 -9.02 -13.20 -5.57
CA ARG A 81 -8.29 -12.99 -6.84
C ARG A 81 -8.91 -11.89 -7.71
N ALA A 82 -10.23 -11.93 -7.88
CA ALA A 82 -10.96 -10.98 -8.72
C ALA A 82 -10.94 -9.57 -8.13
N GLU A 83 -11.05 -9.45 -6.81
CA GLU A 83 -11.00 -8.17 -6.09
C GLU A 83 -9.61 -7.54 -6.19
N ALA A 84 -8.55 -8.33 -5.99
CA ALA A 84 -7.17 -7.87 -6.12
C ALA A 84 -6.88 -7.39 -7.55
N ARG A 85 -7.35 -8.13 -8.58
CA ARG A 85 -7.20 -7.73 -9.98
C ARG A 85 -7.95 -6.42 -10.26
N GLY A 86 -9.22 -6.31 -9.85
CA GLY A 86 -10.01 -5.10 -10.07
C GLY A 86 -9.46 -3.87 -9.36
N LEU A 87 -8.91 -4.04 -8.15
CA LEU A 87 -8.20 -2.97 -7.45
C LEU A 87 -6.93 -2.55 -8.21
N ALA A 88 -6.11 -3.51 -8.64
CA ALA A 88 -4.89 -3.24 -9.39
C ALA A 88 -5.18 -2.49 -10.71
N ASP A 89 -6.20 -2.91 -11.45
CA ASP A 89 -6.64 -2.24 -12.69
C ASP A 89 -7.10 -0.80 -12.40
N SER A 90 -7.81 -0.57 -11.29
CA SER A 90 -8.23 0.78 -10.86
C SER A 90 -7.06 1.69 -10.49
N LEU A 91 -5.93 1.10 -10.07
CA LEU A 91 -4.67 1.80 -9.78
C LEU A 91 -3.79 1.97 -11.01
N GLY A 92 -4.22 1.43 -12.16
CA GLY A 92 -3.52 1.57 -13.43
C GLY A 92 -2.48 0.50 -13.69
N ALA A 93 -2.63 -0.71 -13.11
CA ALA A 93 -1.94 -1.90 -13.60
C ALA A 93 -2.24 -2.05 -15.11
N ARG A 94 -1.19 -2.16 -15.91
CA ARG A 94 -1.26 -2.36 -17.37
C ARG A 94 -0.34 -3.49 -17.76
#